data_AF-V3ZKI2-F1
#
_entry.id   AF-V3ZKI2-F1
#
_cell.length_a   1.000
_cell.length_b   1.000
_cell.length_c   1.000
_cell.angle_alpha   90.00
_cell.angle_beta   90.00
_cell.angle_gamma   90.00
#
_symmetry.space_group_name_H-M   'P 1'
#
loop_
_entity.id
_entity.type
_entity.pdbx_description
1 polymer ?
#
loop_
_entity_poly.entity_id
_entity_poly.type
_entity_poly.pdbx_seq_one_letter_code
_entity_poly.pdbx_strand_id
1 'polypeptide(L)'
;MAILKVWFEYPTNTFFQPIPAKNKITFTNKEDLRNQYKREGNIVGSNCMKLLSNSLYVKSIQKDITTSRHLWSEATLKANSDSHVKSYPTVNETQYIVEINLEEKEFDCTPPKSTRLTPSHLGSFVLSHSKKIMNNFIHVIDGFYKPEIHYTDTDSLYISSSNWDKLNEAGLVSENDYCKGKNDYGDGGIIYGLYLAPKVKYNIILTSDGILKEKKTFKSYSNDKIGVEDYIQLSSGHYVRSEFNKRWEKSFTNGIVIPKDDDKQKKDFRSYLNLVKRKAPHDEGIMYPYNDGKELNMDDKYEFDDFDFLTIQEENGDLVLLF
;
A
#
# COMPACT_ATOMS: atom_id res chain seq x y z
N MET A 1 -17.09 18.90 21.04
CA MET A 1 -17.19 20.12 20.23
C MET A 1 -15.94 20.97 20.46
N ALA A 2 -14.99 20.89 19.54
CA ALA A 2 -13.91 21.86 19.34
C ALA A 2 -13.61 21.81 17.84
N ILE A 3 -14.20 22.76 17.13
CA ILE A 3 -14.08 22.93 15.68
C ILE A 3 -12.67 23.48 15.42
N LEU A 4 -11.83 22.74 14.70
CA LEU A 4 -10.63 23.33 14.11
C LEU A 4 -11.08 24.27 12.98
N LYS A 5 -11.35 25.52 13.37
CA LYS A 5 -11.67 26.63 12.47
C LYS A 5 -10.34 27.17 11.92
N VAL A 6 -9.73 26.45 10.99
CA VAL A 6 -8.64 27.03 10.17
C VAL A 6 -9.30 27.93 9.15
N TRP A 7 -9.23 29.24 9.38
CA TRP A 7 -9.43 30.22 8.33
C TRP A 7 -8.31 30.04 7.32
N PHE A 8 -8.61 29.43 6.18
CA PHE A 8 -7.83 29.72 4.99
C PHE A 8 -8.18 31.15 4.58
N GLU A 9 -7.26 32.10 4.79
CA GLU A 9 -7.10 33.14 3.77
C GLU A 9 -6.78 32.39 2.49
N TYR A 10 -7.79 32.26 1.64
CA TYR A 10 -7.61 31.74 0.29
C TYR A 10 -6.43 32.49 -0.33
N PRO A 11 -5.43 31.82 -0.93
CA PRO A 11 -4.67 32.46 -1.97
C PRO A 11 -5.71 32.90 -2.99
N THR A 12 -5.93 34.20 -3.11
CA THR A 12 -6.97 34.83 -3.93
C THR A 12 -6.88 34.45 -5.41
N ASN A 13 -5.82 33.73 -5.80
CA ASN A 13 -5.56 33.23 -7.14
C ASN A 13 -5.24 31.71 -7.17
N THR A 14 -5.99 30.86 -6.46
CA THR A 14 -5.99 29.41 -6.77
C THR A 14 -7.30 29.00 -7.44
N PHE A 15 -7.16 28.54 -8.68
CA PHE A 15 -8.17 28.26 -9.70
C PHE A 15 -9.05 27.03 -9.34
N PHE A 16 -9.66 27.02 -8.16
CA PHE A 16 -10.69 26.04 -7.81
C PHE A 16 -12.05 26.72 -7.91
N GLN A 17 -12.88 26.26 -8.85
CA GLN A 17 -14.28 26.69 -8.89
C GLN A 17 -14.94 26.41 -7.53
N PRO A 18 -15.72 27.37 -6.98
CA PRO A 18 -16.46 27.13 -5.75
C PRO A 18 -17.47 26.00 -5.99
N ILE A 19 -17.30 24.91 -5.23
CA ILE A 19 -18.25 23.79 -5.24
C ILE A 19 -19.60 24.31 -4.70
N PRO A 20 -20.72 24.13 -5.44
CA PRO A 20 -22.03 24.58 -5.01
C PRO A 20 -22.42 24.02 -3.63
N ALA A 21 -23.08 24.84 -2.80
CA ALA A 21 -23.44 24.49 -1.42
C ALA A 21 -24.26 23.19 -1.28
N LYS A 22 -25.05 22.81 -2.31
CA LYS A 22 -25.76 21.52 -2.36
C LYS A 22 -24.82 20.30 -2.33
N ASN A 23 -23.64 20.40 -2.94
CA ASN A 23 -22.65 19.32 -3.00
C ASN A 23 -21.77 19.24 -1.74
N LYS A 24 -21.73 20.31 -0.91
CA LYS A 24 -21.11 20.27 0.43
C LYS A 24 -21.86 19.31 1.37
N ILE A 25 -23.19 19.21 1.24
CA ILE A 25 -24.04 18.36 2.10
C ILE A 25 -23.82 16.86 1.81
N THR A 26 -23.49 16.49 0.56
CA THR A 26 -23.33 15.08 0.15
C THR A 26 -21.97 14.47 0.52
N PHE A 27 -20.90 15.27 0.59
CA PHE A 27 -19.58 14.80 1.04
C PHE A 27 -19.49 14.64 2.57
N THR A 28 -20.29 15.40 3.31
CA THR A 28 -20.33 15.41 4.78
C THR A 28 -20.98 14.14 5.38
N ASN A 29 -21.51 13.20 4.57
CA ASN A 29 -22.29 12.06 5.05
C ASN A 29 -21.67 10.66 4.73
N LYS A 30 -20.37 10.56 4.40
CA LYS A 30 -19.76 9.23 4.12
C LYS A 30 -19.16 8.57 5.36
N GLU A 31 -18.48 9.32 6.22
CA GLU A 31 -17.96 8.74 7.46
C GLU A 31 -19.05 8.57 8.51
N ASP A 32 -19.93 9.55 8.69
CA ASP A 32 -21.05 9.43 9.64
C ASP A 32 -21.89 8.19 9.31
N LEU A 33 -22.12 7.95 8.02
CA LEU A 33 -22.76 6.74 7.51
C LEU A 33 -21.91 5.48 7.72
N ARG A 34 -20.59 5.56 7.52
CA ARG A 34 -19.68 4.43 7.83
C ARG A 34 -19.71 4.06 9.31
N ASN A 35 -19.70 5.05 10.21
CA ASN A 35 -19.73 4.89 11.65
C ASN A 35 -21.11 4.44 12.13
N GLN A 36 -22.18 4.90 11.48
CA GLN A 36 -23.51 4.32 11.64
C GLN A 36 -23.51 2.83 11.27
N TYR A 37 -22.99 2.46 10.09
CA TYR A 37 -22.90 1.06 9.69
C TYR A 37 -22.05 0.21 10.65
N LYS A 38 -20.97 0.75 11.21
CA LYS A 38 -20.21 0.05 12.28
C LYS A 38 -21.09 -0.19 13.52
N ARG A 39 -21.82 0.83 13.98
CA ARG A 39 -22.70 0.73 15.16
C ARG A 39 -23.85 -0.25 14.94
N GLU A 40 -24.36 -0.35 13.72
CA GLU A 40 -25.41 -1.29 13.33
C GLU A 40 -24.89 -2.72 13.07
N GLY A 41 -23.56 -2.95 13.16
CA GLY A 41 -22.96 -4.24 12.80
C GLY A 41 -22.99 -4.55 11.30
N ASN A 42 -23.29 -3.57 10.45
CA ASN A 42 -23.34 -3.70 9.00
C ASN A 42 -21.92 -3.64 8.40
N ILE A 43 -21.24 -4.79 8.43
CA ILE A 43 -19.86 -4.96 7.93
C ILE A 43 -19.76 -4.57 6.45
N VAL A 44 -20.73 -4.99 5.63
CA VAL A 44 -20.73 -4.74 4.17
C VAL A 44 -20.86 -3.24 3.88
N GLY A 45 -21.80 -2.56 4.53
CA GLY A 45 -21.99 -1.11 4.40
C GLY A 45 -20.75 -0.34 4.82
N SER A 46 -20.16 -0.69 5.97
CA SER A 46 -18.94 -0.05 6.46
C SER A 46 -17.74 -0.23 5.51
N ASN A 47 -17.56 -1.44 4.97
CA ASN A 47 -16.52 -1.74 4.00
C ASN A 47 -16.74 -1.02 2.66
N CYS A 48 -17.99 -0.93 2.20
CA CYS A 48 -18.35 -0.17 1.01
C CYS A 48 -18.00 1.32 1.16
N MET A 49 -18.33 1.93 2.29
CA MET A 49 -17.97 3.33 2.55
C MET A 49 -16.46 3.54 2.63
N LYS A 50 -15.71 2.61 3.24
CA LYS A 50 -14.23 2.64 3.25
C LYS A 50 -13.67 2.59 1.82
N LEU A 51 -14.16 1.68 0.98
CA LEU A 51 -13.73 1.53 -0.41
C LEU A 51 -14.05 2.77 -1.25
N LEU A 52 -15.26 3.32 -1.09
CA LEU A 52 -15.66 4.55 -1.76
C LEU A 52 -14.78 5.73 -1.34
N SER A 53 -14.44 5.86 -0.07
CA SER A 53 -13.55 6.93 0.42
C SER A 53 -12.15 6.79 -0.18
N ASN A 54 -11.56 5.58 -0.12
CA ASN A 54 -10.21 5.33 -0.62
C ASN A 54 -10.12 5.48 -2.15
N SER A 55 -11.13 5.04 -2.90
CA SER A 55 -11.12 5.13 -4.36
C SER A 55 -11.14 6.57 -4.88
N LEU A 56 -11.69 7.53 -4.14
CA LEU A 56 -11.76 8.93 -4.56
C LEU A 56 -10.37 9.58 -4.72
N TYR A 57 -9.50 9.44 -3.73
CA TYR A 57 -8.15 10.02 -3.83
C TYR A 57 -7.31 9.24 -4.86
N VAL A 58 -7.45 7.92 -4.92
CA VAL A 58 -6.75 7.08 -5.92
C VAL A 58 -7.13 7.51 -7.34
N LYS A 59 -8.41 7.79 -7.58
CA LYS A 59 -8.89 8.30 -8.88
C LYS A 59 -8.26 9.64 -9.26
N SER A 60 -7.86 10.45 -8.27
CA SER A 60 -7.21 11.74 -8.51
C SER A 60 -5.77 11.59 -9.02
N ILE A 61 -5.07 10.53 -8.64
CA ILE A 61 -3.70 10.21 -9.08
C ILE A 61 -3.65 9.11 -10.14
N GLN A 62 -4.81 8.68 -10.66
CA GLN A 62 -4.86 7.65 -11.69
C GLN A 62 -3.98 8.06 -12.88
N LYS A 63 -3.12 7.14 -13.31
CA LYS A 63 -2.35 7.29 -14.54
C LYS A 63 -3.31 7.23 -15.73
N ASP A 64 -3.17 8.16 -16.66
CA ASP A 64 -3.96 8.15 -17.89
C ASP A 64 -3.70 6.85 -18.65
N ILE A 65 -4.78 6.17 -18.99
CA ILE A 65 -4.75 4.97 -19.81
C ILE A 65 -5.02 5.45 -21.22
N THR A 66 -3.99 5.47 -22.06
CA THR A 66 -4.06 5.89 -23.46
C THR A 66 -4.30 4.73 -24.42
N THR A 67 -4.31 3.49 -23.90
CA THR A 67 -4.46 2.27 -24.69
C THR A 67 -5.51 1.35 -24.10
N SER A 68 -6.40 0.82 -24.92
CA SER A 68 -7.27 -0.31 -24.56
C SER A 68 -6.72 -1.61 -25.11
N ARG A 69 -7.11 -2.73 -24.50
CA ARG A 69 -6.77 -4.08 -24.97
C ARG A 69 -8.03 -4.88 -25.21
N HIS A 70 -8.12 -5.49 -26.37
CA HIS A 70 -9.27 -6.29 -26.80
C HIS A 70 -8.83 -7.69 -27.22
N LEU A 71 -9.71 -8.68 -27.03
CA LEU A 71 -9.54 -10.00 -27.61
C LEU A 71 -10.41 -10.07 -28.85
N TRP A 72 -9.80 -10.08 -30.03
CA TRP A 72 -10.49 -10.05 -31.32
C TRP A 72 -10.26 -11.33 -32.12
N SER A 73 -11.29 -11.76 -32.86
CA SER A 73 -11.13 -12.79 -33.88
C SER A 73 -10.42 -12.22 -35.11
N GLU A 74 -9.90 -13.08 -35.99
CA GLU A 74 -9.32 -12.62 -37.26
C GLU A 74 -10.30 -11.78 -38.09
N ALA A 75 -11.58 -12.18 -38.14
CA ALA A 75 -12.62 -11.44 -38.85
C ALA A 75 -12.87 -10.06 -38.23
N THR A 76 -12.90 -9.98 -36.89
CA THR A 76 -13.07 -8.71 -36.16
C THR A 76 -11.86 -7.80 -36.33
N LEU A 77 -10.65 -8.35 -36.31
CA LEU A 77 -9.42 -7.59 -36.56
C LEU A 77 -9.41 -7.03 -37.98
N LYS A 78 -9.70 -7.84 -39.00
CA LYS A 78 -9.75 -7.36 -40.40
C LYS A 78 -10.81 -6.27 -40.60
N ALA A 79 -11.96 -6.39 -39.95
CA ALA A 79 -13.05 -5.42 -40.09
C ALA A 79 -12.79 -4.09 -39.36
N ASN A 80 -12.00 -4.09 -38.28
CA ASN A 80 -11.78 -2.92 -37.42
C ASN A 80 -10.30 -2.50 -37.35
N SER A 81 -9.45 -2.99 -38.24
CA SER A 81 -8.03 -2.61 -38.29
C SER A 81 -7.90 -1.23 -38.90
N ASP A 82 -7.38 -0.30 -38.12
CA ASP A 82 -7.12 1.08 -38.52
C ASP A 82 -5.74 1.55 -38.01
N SER A 83 -5.45 2.84 -38.15
CA SER A 83 -4.20 3.46 -37.67
C SER A 83 -4.07 3.51 -36.15
N HIS A 84 -5.13 3.25 -35.39
CA HIS A 84 -5.12 3.27 -33.93
C HIS A 84 -4.63 1.96 -33.33
N VAL A 85 -4.65 0.87 -34.10
CA VAL A 85 -4.08 -0.42 -33.69
C VAL A 85 -2.56 -0.28 -33.52
N LYS A 86 -2.10 -0.38 -32.28
CA LYS A 86 -0.68 -0.30 -31.92
C LYS A 86 0.04 -1.63 -32.05
N SER A 87 -0.61 -2.70 -31.59
CA SER A 87 -0.08 -4.07 -31.70
C SER A 87 -1.20 -5.10 -31.66
N TYR A 88 -0.99 -6.26 -32.27
CA TYR A 88 -1.98 -7.35 -32.30
C TYR A 88 -1.32 -8.74 -32.19
N PRO A 89 -0.58 -9.06 -31.11
CA PRO A 89 -0.04 -10.40 -30.93
C PRO A 89 -1.11 -11.49 -31.00
N THR A 90 -0.84 -12.53 -31.79
CA THR A 90 -1.66 -13.73 -31.92
C THR A 90 -1.67 -14.51 -30.60
N VAL A 91 -2.86 -14.88 -30.13
CA VAL A 91 -3.04 -15.75 -28.95
C VAL A 91 -3.13 -17.21 -29.38
N ASN A 92 -3.89 -17.48 -30.44
CA ASN A 92 -4.04 -18.78 -31.08
C ASN A 92 -4.42 -18.57 -32.56
N GLU A 93 -4.64 -19.66 -33.31
CA GLU A 93 -4.94 -19.61 -34.75
C GLU A 93 -6.10 -18.68 -35.15
N THR A 94 -7.00 -18.34 -34.21
CA THR A 94 -8.22 -17.58 -34.52
C THR A 94 -8.36 -16.26 -33.75
N GLN A 95 -7.54 -16.01 -32.74
CA GLN A 95 -7.70 -14.90 -31.79
C GLN A 95 -6.42 -14.10 -31.58
N TYR A 96 -6.60 -12.80 -31.41
CA TYR A 96 -5.54 -11.80 -31.27
C TYR A 96 -5.81 -10.91 -30.05
N ILE A 97 -4.77 -10.56 -29.29
CA ILE A 97 -4.85 -9.47 -28.31
C ILE A 97 -4.47 -8.20 -29.03
N VAL A 98 -5.43 -7.32 -29.22
CA VAL A 98 -5.26 -6.07 -29.96
C VAL A 98 -5.17 -4.92 -28.99
N GLU A 99 -4.03 -4.24 -28.98
CA GLU A 99 -3.80 -3.01 -28.24
C GLU A 99 -4.09 -1.82 -29.16
N ILE A 100 -5.01 -0.96 -28.75
CA ILE A 100 -5.51 0.15 -29.56
C ILE A 100 -5.27 1.43 -28.78
N ASN A 101 -4.75 2.46 -29.44
CA ASN A 101 -4.70 3.80 -28.87
C ASN A 101 -6.13 4.33 -28.77
N LEU A 102 -6.55 4.75 -27.58
CA LEU A 102 -7.83 5.43 -27.42
C LEU A 102 -7.75 6.75 -28.17
N GLU A 103 -8.71 7.00 -29.08
CA GLU A 103 -8.78 8.26 -29.82
C GLU A 103 -8.73 9.44 -28.83
N GLU A 104 -7.76 10.35 -29.05
CA GLU A 104 -7.94 11.72 -28.58
C GLU A 104 -9.14 12.24 -29.36
N LYS A 105 -10.31 12.34 -28.72
CA LYS A 105 -11.45 13.03 -29.33
C LYS A 105 -10.94 14.36 -29.88
N GLU A 106 -11.06 14.55 -31.18
CA GLU A 106 -10.72 15.80 -31.87
C GLU A 106 -11.48 16.93 -31.16
N PHE A 107 -10.77 17.70 -30.32
CA PHE A 107 -11.35 18.87 -29.69
C PHE A 107 -11.25 20.01 -30.69
N ASP A 108 -12.40 20.51 -31.15
CA ASP A 108 -12.54 21.73 -31.94
C ASP A 108 -11.67 22.86 -31.34
N CYS A 109 -10.61 23.24 -32.09
CA CYS A 109 -9.80 24.48 -32.11
C CYS A 109 -9.69 25.38 -30.86
N THR A 110 -9.84 24.85 -29.65
CA THR A 110 -9.52 25.51 -28.39
C THR A 110 -8.37 24.77 -27.72
N PRO A 111 -7.41 25.47 -27.08
CA PRO A 111 -6.17 24.85 -26.59
C PRO A 111 -6.51 23.61 -25.77
N PRO A 112 -5.75 22.51 -25.91
CA PRO A 112 -6.13 21.21 -25.39
C PRO A 112 -6.36 21.34 -23.89
N LYS A 113 -7.63 21.37 -23.50
CA LYS A 113 -8.02 21.26 -22.10
C LYS A 113 -7.63 19.85 -21.71
N SER A 114 -6.49 19.72 -21.04
CA SER A 114 -5.99 18.52 -20.37
C SER A 114 -7.09 17.47 -20.23
N THR A 115 -6.94 16.33 -20.92
CA THR A 115 -7.85 15.18 -20.86
C THR A 115 -8.04 14.65 -19.44
N ARG A 116 -7.14 15.03 -18.53
CA ARG A 116 -7.19 14.76 -17.11
C ARG A 116 -8.36 15.51 -16.44
N LEU A 117 -9.48 14.80 -16.28
CA LEU A 117 -10.65 15.28 -15.55
C LEU A 117 -10.40 15.41 -14.02
N THR A 118 -9.32 14.80 -13.50
CA THR A 118 -9.03 14.77 -12.06
C THR A 118 -7.67 15.39 -11.73
N PRO A 119 -7.58 16.39 -10.82
CA PRO A 119 -6.31 17.05 -10.52
C PRO A 119 -5.35 16.13 -9.73
N SER A 120 -4.21 15.74 -10.31
CA SER A 120 -3.14 14.96 -9.63
C SER A 120 -2.76 15.58 -8.31
N HIS A 121 -2.59 16.91 -8.32
CA HIS A 121 -2.13 17.68 -7.18
C HIS A 121 -2.98 17.43 -5.94
N LEU A 122 -4.28 17.15 -6.10
CA LEU A 122 -5.16 16.80 -4.99
C LEU A 122 -4.75 15.47 -4.34
N GLY A 123 -4.55 14.42 -5.14
CA GLY A 123 -4.13 13.13 -4.58
C GLY A 123 -2.70 13.14 -4.06
N SER A 124 -1.79 13.88 -4.71
CA SER A 124 -0.43 14.12 -4.17
C SER A 124 -0.48 14.85 -2.82
N PHE A 125 -1.35 15.86 -2.69
CA PHE A 125 -1.56 16.56 -1.43
C PHE A 125 -2.08 15.62 -0.33
N VAL A 126 -3.10 14.80 -0.63
CA VAL A 126 -3.64 13.79 0.30
C VAL A 126 -2.55 12.81 0.76
N LEU A 127 -1.74 12.29 -0.16
CA LEU A 127 -0.63 11.39 0.17
C LEU A 127 0.44 12.07 1.03
N SER A 128 0.81 13.31 0.71
CA SER A 128 1.79 14.08 1.50
C SER A 128 1.28 14.37 2.91
N HIS A 129 -0.02 14.63 3.05
CA HIS A 129 -0.65 14.88 4.34
C HIS A 129 -0.74 13.60 5.18
N SER A 130 -1.07 12.47 4.56
CA SER A 130 -1.03 11.15 5.21
C SER A 130 0.36 10.82 5.75
N LYS A 131 1.43 11.07 4.97
CA LYS A 131 2.81 10.93 5.45
C LYS A 131 3.13 11.89 6.60
N LYS A 132 2.69 13.14 6.51
CA LYS A 132 2.87 14.11 7.61
C LYS A 132 2.23 13.64 8.91
N ILE A 133 1.03 13.05 8.84
CA ILE A 133 0.35 12.48 10.01
C ILE A 133 1.22 11.40 10.64
N MET A 134 1.68 10.40 9.86
CA MET A 134 2.58 9.35 10.37
C MET A 134 3.87 9.92 10.98
N ASN A 135 4.46 10.92 10.34
CA ASN A 135 5.66 11.58 10.86
C ASN A 135 5.44 12.24 12.23
N ASN A 136 4.22 12.73 12.53
CA ASN A 136 3.92 13.28 13.85
C ASN A 136 3.99 12.20 14.94
N PHE A 137 3.51 10.98 14.67
CA PHE A 137 3.64 9.85 15.61
C PHE A 137 5.10 9.50 15.82
N ILE A 138 5.86 9.33 14.73
CA ILE A 138 7.29 9.01 14.77
C ILE A 138 8.07 10.07 15.54
N HIS A 139 7.74 11.35 15.36
CA HIS A 139 8.40 12.45 16.04
C HIS A 139 8.18 12.44 17.56
N VAL A 140 6.94 12.20 18.03
CA VAL A 140 6.62 12.18 19.47
C VAL A 140 7.38 11.08 20.21
N ILE A 141 7.60 9.93 19.58
CA ILE A 141 8.34 8.82 20.17
C ILE A 141 9.84 8.88 19.87
N ASP A 142 10.33 9.97 19.29
CA ASP A 142 11.74 10.16 18.92
C ASP A 142 12.26 9.09 17.94
N GLY A 143 11.37 8.47 17.16
CA GLY A 143 11.66 7.31 16.33
C GLY A 143 12.51 7.59 15.10
N PHE A 144 12.73 8.87 14.75
CA PHE A 144 13.71 9.26 13.73
C PHE A 144 15.15 9.07 14.21
N TYR A 145 15.38 9.27 15.51
CA TYR A 145 16.71 9.24 16.11
C TYR A 145 16.96 7.94 16.88
N LYS A 146 15.89 7.31 17.39
CA LYS A 146 15.97 6.04 18.12
C LYS A 146 15.41 4.88 17.32
N PRO A 147 16.04 3.69 17.37
CA PRO A 147 15.59 2.50 16.66
C PRO A 147 14.38 1.80 17.32
N GLU A 148 13.40 2.55 17.84
CA GLU A 148 12.28 2.03 18.66
C GLU A 148 11.00 1.71 17.86
N ILE A 149 11.05 1.80 16.53
CA ILE A 149 9.93 1.45 15.63
C ILE A 149 10.21 0.11 14.99
N HIS A 150 9.45 -0.93 15.28
CA HIS A 150 9.77 -2.27 14.77
C HIS A 150 9.36 -2.45 13.30
N TYR A 151 8.27 -1.82 12.89
CA TYR A 151 7.73 -1.91 11.53
C TYR A 151 6.77 -0.76 11.23
N THR A 152 6.70 -0.36 9.96
CA THR A 152 5.68 0.58 9.46
C THR A 152 5.16 0.12 8.10
N ASP A 153 3.89 0.39 7.81
CA ASP A 153 3.31 0.23 6.47
C ASP A 153 2.12 1.17 6.30
N THR A 154 2.25 2.13 5.39
CA THR A 154 1.23 3.11 4.97
C THR A 154 0.67 3.96 6.12
N ASP A 155 -0.24 3.41 6.89
CA ASP A 155 -0.96 4.03 8.00
C ASP A 155 -0.77 3.27 9.32
N SER A 156 0.16 2.31 9.37
CA SER A 156 0.40 1.48 10.55
C SER A 156 1.80 1.62 11.15
N LEU A 157 1.89 1.55 12.48
CA LEU A 157 3.14 1.63 13.24
C LEU A 157 3.19 0.54 14.32
N TYR A 158 4.29 -0.20 14.39
CA TYR A 158 4.54 -1.25 15.37
C TYR A 158 5.59 -0.72 16.35
N ILE A 159 5.21 -0.53 17.60
CA ILE A 159 6.02 0.09 18.63
C ILE A 159 5.90 -0.66 19.95
N SER A 160 6.81 -0.40 20.88
CA SER A 160 6.69 -0.85 22.27
C SER A 160 5.51 -0.20 23.00
N SER A 161 4.99 -0.87 24.03
CA SER A 161 3.97 -0.30 24.91
C SER A 161 4.41 1.01 25.59
N SER A 162 5.70 1.18 25.89
CA SER A 162 6.20 2.43 26.50
C SER A 162 6.07 3.63 25.57
N ASN A 163 6.19 3.41 24.25
CA ASN A 163 5.98 4.45 23.24
C ASN A 163 4.51 4.71 22.96
N TRP A 164 3.65 3.70 23.15
CA TRP A 164 2.21 3.90 23.12
C TRP A 164 1.75 4.89 24.20
N ASP A 165 2.27 4.78 25.43
CA ASP A 165 1.93 5.69 26.52
C ASP A 165 2.30 7.15 26.20
N LYS A 166 3.49 7.39 25.61
CA LYS A 166 3.91 8.71 25.15
C LYS A 166 2.95 9.30 24.12
N LEU A 167 2.47 8.48 23.18
CA LEU A 167 1.51 8.92 22.16
C LEU A 167 0.15 9.24 22.78
N ASN A 168 -0.28 8.47 23.77
CA ASN A 168 -1.50 8.72 24.52
C ASN A 168 -1.41 10.03 25.32
N GLU A 169 -0.31 10.26 26.03
CA GLU A 169 -0.03 11.51 26.76
C GLU A 169 0.01 12.74 25.83
N ALA A 170 0.56 12.58 24.62
CA ALA A 170 0.55 13.61 23.59
C ALA A 170 -0.84 13.82 22.93
N GLY A 171 -1.86 13.05 23.35
CA GLY A 171 -3.21 13.11 22.80
C GLY A 171 -3.28 12.66 21.35
N LEU A 172 -2.36 11.81 20.88
CA LEU A 172 -2.32 11.27 19.52
C LEU A 172 -3.09 9.95 19.38
N VAL A 173 -3.63 9.40 20.47
CA VAL A 173 -4.40 8.15 20.49
C VAL A 173 -5.88 8.43 20.72
N SER A 174 -6.76 7.76 19.96
CA SER A 174 -8.22 7.78 20.12
C SER A 174 -8.87 6.69 19.27
N GLU A 175 -9.86 6.00 19.83
CA GLU A 175 -10.64 4.97 19.10
C GLU A 175 -11.59 5.56 18.03
N ASN A 176 -12.01 6.82 18.21
CA ASN A 176 -13.10 7.41 17.44
C ASN A 176 -12.69 8.66 16.65
N ASP A 177 -11.56 9.27 16.98
CA ASP A 177 -11.12 10.50 16.31
C ASP A 177 -10.29 10.21 15.08
N TYR A 178 -10.36 11.13 14.11
CA TYR A 178 -9.59 11.02 12.88
C TYR A 178 -8.12 11.37 13.09
N CYS A 179 -7.27 10.73 12.30
CA CYS A 179 -5.82 10.96 12.30
C CYS A 179 -5.19 10.71 13.68
N LYS A 180 -5.84 9.86 14.49
CA LYS A 180 -5.38 9.42 15.80
C LYS A 180 -5.16 7.92 15.74
N GLY A 181 -4.15 7.51 16.50
CA GLY A 181 -3.76 6.14 16.71
C GLY A 181 -4.82 5.35 17.45
N LYS A 182 -5.13 4.14 17.01
CA LYS A 182 -5.89 3.17 17.82
C LYS A 182 -5.18 1.83 17.94
N ASN A 183 -5.40 1.11 19.04
CA ASN A 183 -4.81 -0.21 19.23
C ASN A 183 -5.71 -1.25 18.55
N ASP A 184 -5.21 -1.80 17.45
CA ASP A 184 -5.93 -2.78 16.66
C ASP A 184 -6.16 -4.13 17.38
N TYR A 185 -5.50 -4.33 18.52
CA TYR A 185 -5.62 -5.53 19.36
C TYR A 185 -6.39 -5.30 20.67
N GLY A 186 -7.02 -4.12 20.83
CA GLY A 186 -7.79 -3.78 22.04
C GLY A 186 -6.87 -3.58 23.24
N ASP A 187 -7.11 -4.32 24.33
CA ASP A 187 -6.21 -4.36 25.49
C ASP A 187 -5.04 -5.34 25.29
N GLY A 188 -5.03 -6.05 24.15
CA GLY A 188 -3.97 -6.97 23.77
C GLY A 188 -2.80 -6.31 23.06
N GLY A 189 -1.85 -7.14 22.65
CA GLY A 189 -0.63 -6.71 21.99
C GLY A 189 0.07 -7.84 21.24
N ILE A 190 1.09 -7.49 20.47
CA ILE A 190 2.01 -8.44 19.87
C ILE A 190 3.07 -8.78 20.92
N ILE A 191 3.22 -10.05 21.25
CA ILE A 191 4.24 -10.51 22.22
C ILE A 191 5.51 -11.00 21.52
N TYR A 192 5.40 -11.30 20.23
CA TYR A 192 6.51 -11.70 19.39
C TYR A 192 6.26 -11.23 17.96
N GLY A 193 7.21 -10.50 17.40
CA GLY A 193 7.15 -9.97 16.05
C GLY A 193 8.43 -10.28 15.29
N LEU A 194 8.29 -10.88 14.11
CA LEU A 194 9.38 -11.13 13.17
C LEU A 194 9.10 -10.38 11.87
N TYR A 195 9.87 -9.34 11.61
CA TYR A 195 9.71 -8.42 10.48
C TYR A 195 10.86 -8.61 9.49
N LEU A 196 10.60 -9.34 8.40
CA LEU A 196 11.68 -9.79 7.50
C LEU A 196 11.88 -8.88 6.28
N ALA A 197 10.81 -8.28 5.79
CA ALA A 197 10.80 -7.40 4.62
C ALA A 197 9.48 -6.62 4.57
N PRO A 198 9.37 -5.61 3.70
CA PRO A 198 8.10 -4.96 3.41
C PRO A 198 6.99 -5.97 3.13
N LYS A 199 5.93 -5.94 3.95
CA LYS A 199 4.77 -6.84 3.85
C LYS A 199 5.14 -8.34 3.94
N VAL A 200 6.24 -8.66 4.62
CA VAL A 200 6.64 -10.01 5.02
C VAL A 200 6.93 -10.01 6.51
N LYS A 201 5.95 -10.43 7.30
CA LYS A 201 5.99 -10.41 8.76
C LYS A 201 5.20 -11.55 9.40
N TYR A 202 5.64 -11.94 10.58
CA TYR A 202 4.98 -12.92 11.43
C TYR A 202 4.82 -12.33 12.82
N ASN A 203 3.61 -12.39 13.38
CA ASN A 203 3.33 -11.92 14.73
C ASN A 203 2.59 -12.99 15.53
N ILE A 204 2.94 -13.11 16.82
CA ILE A 204 2.12 -13.77 17.83
C ILE A 204 1.48 -12.66 18.67
N ILE A 205 0.16 -12.69 18.74
CA ILE A 205 -0.66 -11.67 19.39
C ILE A 205 -1.30 -12.29 20.62
N LEU A 206 -1.16 -11.64 21.77
CA LEU A 206 -1.96 -11.91 22.95
C LEU A 206 -3.22 -11.04 22.88
N THR A 207 -4.38 -11.66 22.73
CA THR A 207 -5.66 -10.93 22.75
C THR A 207 -6.06 -10.57 24.18
N SER A 208 -6.97 -9.61 24.33
CA SER A 208 -7.60 -9.24 25.62
C SER A 208 -8.12 -10.42 26.44
N ASP A 209 -8.60 -11.47 25.77
CA ASP A 209 -9.15 -12.67 26.42
C ASP A 209 -8.06 -13.66 26.89
N GLY A 210 -6.78 -13.30 26.79
CA GLY A 210 -5.64 -14.15 27.15
C GLY A 210 -5.29 -15.24 26.12
N ILE A 211 -5.91 -15.20 24.92
CA ILE A 211 -5.68 -16.19 23.85
C ILE A 211 -4.51 -15.73 22.96
N LEU A 212 -3.59 -16.65 22.65
CA LEU A 212 -2.55 -16.43 21.65
C LEU A 212 -3.09 -16.66 20.23
N LYS A 213 -2.86 -15.70 19.34
CA LYS A 213 -3.24 -15.78 17.93
C LYS A 213 -2.05 -15.49 17.03
N GLU A 214 -1.89 -16.32 16.01
CA GLU A 214 -0.86 -16.11 14.98
C GLU A 214 -1.39 -15.22 13.84
N LYS A 215 -0.56 -14.28 13.38
CA LYS A 215 -0.84 -13.44 12.22
C LYS A 215 0.35 -13.45 11.27
N LYS A 216 0.16 -14.16 10.15
CA LYS A 216 1.12 -14.28 9.04
C LYS A 216 0.79 -13.28 7.94
N THR A 217 1.79 -12.56 7.47
CA THR A 217 1.70 -11.71 6.28
C THR A 217 2.85 -12.03 5.35
N PHE A 218 2.55 -12.39 4.11
CA PHE A 218 3.56 -12.62 3.09
C PHE A 218 3.09 -12.10 1.73
N LYS A 219 3.60 -10.94 1.31
CA LYS A 219 3.22 -10.31 0.04
C LYS A 219 3.47 -11.29 -1.12
N SER A 220 2.51 -11.37 -2.03
CA SER A 220 2.56 -12.22 -3.23
C SER A 220 2.56 -13.72 -2.98
N TYR A 221 2.23 -14.17 -1.76
CA TYR A 221 2.14 -15.57 -1.38
C TYR A 221 0.81 -15.84 -0.65
N SER A 222 0.29 -17.06 -0.76
CA SER A 222 -0.91 -17.44 -0.01
C SER A 222 -0.51 -17.82 1.41
N ASN A 223 -1.14 -17.19 2.41
CA ASN A 223 -0.84 -17.42 3.82
C ASN A 223 -1.02 -18.88 4.27
N ASP A 224 -1.79 -19.68 3.54
CA ASP A 224 -2.07 -21.09 3.87
C ASP A 224 -0.92 -22.00 3.48
N LYS A 225 -0.04 -21.54 2.57
CA LYS A 225 1.09 -22.31 2.06
C LYS A 225 2.40 -22.01 2.77
N ILE A 226 2.38 -21.15 3.80
CA ILE A 226 3.58 -20.73 4.52
C ILE A 226 3.47 -21.10 6.01
N GLY A 227 4.47 -21.86 6.46
CA GLY A 227 4.65 -22.27 7.85
C GLY A 227 5.43 -21.24 8.65
N VAL A 228 5.49 -21.43 9.96
CA VAL A 228 6.32 -20.60 10.85
C VAL A 228 7.80 -20.90 10.62
N GLU A 229 8.12 -22.15 10.31
CA GLU A 229 9.44 -22.65 9.97
C GLU A 229 10.04 -21.90 8.77
N ASP A 230 9.22 -21.54 7.78
CA ASP A 230 9.65 -20.76 6.62
C ASP A 230 10.14 -19.36 7.05
N TYR A 231 9.44 -18.70 7.98
CA TYR A 231 9.86 -17.42 8.51
C TYR A 231 11.17 -17.53 9.31
N ILE A 232 11.32 -18.60 10.10
CA ILE A 232 12.54 -18.87 10.88
C ILE A 232 13.74 -19.18 9.96
N GLN A 233 13.51 -19.93 8.88
CA GLN A 233 14.54 -20.20 7.87
C GLN A 233 14.98 -18.90 7.20
N LEU A 234 14.04 -18.06 6.80
CA LEU A 234 14.32 -16.76 6.20
C LEU A 234 15.08 -15.83 7.16
N SER A 235 14.70 -15.78 8.44
CA SER A 235 15.41 -14.97 9.45
C SER A 235 16.85 -15.46 9.66
N SER A 236 17.05 -16.77 9.58
CA SER A 236 18.38 -17.42 9.64
C SER A 236 19.20 -17.24 8.36
N GLY A 237 18.70 -16.49 7.36
CA GLY A 237 19.39 -16.22 6.10
C GLY A 237 19.30 -17.35 5.07
N HIS A 238 18.49 -18.38 5.31
CA HIS A 238 18.27 -19.47 4.36
C HIS A 238 17.19 -19.09 3.33
N TYR A 239 17.16 -19.85 2.23
CA TYR A 239 16.16 -19.68 1.19
C TYR A 239 14.94 -20.55 1.44
N VAL A 240 13.76 -19.96 1.31
CA VAL A 240 12.51 -20.73 1.26
C VAL A 240 12.15 -20.92 -0.19
N ARG A 241 12.20 -22.17 -0.65
CA ARG A 241 11.80 -22.57 -2.00
C ARG A 241 10.37 -23.06 -1.97
N SER A 242 9.55 -22.47 -2.82
CA SER A 242 8.17 -22.92 -3.00
C SER A 242 7.84 -23.24 -4.44
N GLU A 243 6.98 -24.24 -4.61
CA GLU A 243 6.42 -24.64 -5.90
C GLU A 243 5.03 -24.04 -6.09
N PHE A 244 4.85 -23.40 -7.24
CA PHE A 244 3.58 -22.83 -7.66
C PHE A 244 3.22 -23.39 -9.01
N ASN A 245 1.93 -23.40 -9.33
CA ASN A 245 1.53 -23.57 -10.71
C ASN A 245 2.15 -22.43 -11.53
N LYS A 246 2.70 -22.76 -12.70
CA LYS A 246 3.20 -21.75 -13.62
C LYS A 246 2.08 -20.76 -13.91
N ARG A 247 2.45 -19.48 -13.99
CA ARG A 247 1.52 -18.45 -14.45
C ARG A 247 1.47 -18.47 -15.96
N TRP A 248 0.42 -17.88 -16.50
CA TRP A 248 0.33 -17.63 -17.93
C TRP A 248 1.46 -16.68 -18.31
N GLU A 249 2.31 -17.11 -19.24
CA GLU A 249 3.45 -16.34 -19.69
C GLU A 249 3.14 -15.69 -21.04
N LYS A 250 3.60 -14.45 -21.22
CA LYS A 250 3.58 -13.80 -22.53
C LYS A 250 4.97 -13.91 -23.15
N SER A 251 5.03 -14.40 -24.38
CA SER A 251 6.25 -14.41 -25.17
C SER A 251 6.01 -13.73 -26.52
N PHE A 252 7.04 -13.08 -27.06
CA PHE A 252 6.97 -12.42 -28.37
C PHE A 252 6.76 -13.43 -29.52
N THR A 253 7.20 -14.67 -29.34
CA THR A 253 7.14 -15.74 -30.34
C THR A 253 5.88 -16.59 -30.26
N ASN A 254 5.37 -16.90 -29.05
CA ASN A 254 4.28 -17.86 -28.86
C ASN A 254 2.99 -17.23 -28.28
N GLY A 255 2.90 -15.90 -28.21
CA GLY A 255 1.73 -15.24 -27.64
C GLY A 255 1.55 -15.54 -26.14
N ILE A 256 0.33 -15.91 -25.74
CA ILE A 256 0.03 -16.38 -24.37
C ILE A 256 0.29 -17.88 -24.28
N VAL A 257 1.26 -18.25 -23.46
CA VAL A 257 1.55 -19.64 -23.10
C VAL A 257 0.72 -20.01 -21.87
N ILE A 258 -0.26 -20.88 -22.06
CA ILE A 258 -1.06 -21.46 -20.97
C ILE A 258 -0.29 -22.69 -20.47
N PRO A 259 0.17 -22.68 -19.20
CA PRO A 259 0.83 -23.84 -18.61
C PRO A 259 -0.16 -24.98 -18.41
N LYS A 260 0.33 -26.23 -18.51
CA LYS A 260 -0.47 -27.41 -18.16
C LYS A 260 -0.74 -27.42 -16.65
N ASP A 261 -1.78 -28.11 -16.21
CA ASP A 261 -2.17 -28.15 -14.78
C ASP A 261 -1.05 -28.67 -13.87
N ASP A 262 -0.18 -29.55 -14.39
CA ASP A 262 0.99 -30.08 -13.68
C ASP A 262 2.26 -29.23 -13.80
N ASP A 263 2.24 -28.17 -14.61
CA ASP A 263 3.41 -27.31 -14.81
C ASP A 263 3.65 -26.46 -13.57
N LYS A 264 4.74 -26.78 -12.86
CA LYS A 264 5.17 -26.04 -11.68
C LYS A 264 6.32 -25.09 -11.99
N GLN A 265 6.31 -23.93 -11.39
CA GLN A 265 7.44 -23.01 -11.28
C GLN A 265 7.94 -23.02 -9.83
N LYS A 266 9.27 -22.97 -9.69
CA LYS A 266 9.93 -22.80 -8.40
C LYS A 266 10.24 -21.33 -8.23
N LYS A 267 9.90 -20.78 -7.07
CA LYS A 267 10.32 -19.45 -6.67
C LYS A 267 11.07 -19.55 -5.35
N ASP A 268 12.28 -19.01 -5.36
CA ASP A 268 13.12 -18.93 -4.17
C ASP A 268 12.90 -17.57 -3.53
N PHE A 269 12.54 -17.58 -2.25
CA PHE A 269 12.43 -16.38 -1.44
C PHE A 269 13.72 -16.24 -0.63
N ARG A 270 14.31 -15.06 -0.72
CA ARG A 270 15.49 -14.67 0.04
C ARG A 270 15.11 -13.49 0.91
N SER A 271 15.44 -13.55 2.19
CA SER A 271 15.41 -12.36 3.02
C SER A 271 16.79 -11.72 2.99
N TYR A 272 16.86 -10.45 2.61
CA TYR A 272 18.10 -9.66 2.65
C TYR A 272 18.33 -9.04 4.04
N LEU A 273 17.65 -9.53 5.09
CA LEU A 273 17.66 -9.02 6.46
C LEU A 273 19.05 -8.68 6.99
N ASN A 274 20.02 -9.54 6.68
CA ASN A 274 21.38 -9.45 7.19
C ASN A 274 22.26 -8.41 6.47
N LEU A 275 21.82 -7.91 5.31
CA LEU A 275 22.57 -6.95 4.51
C LEU A 275 22.10 -5.50 4.73
N VAL A 276 20.95 -5.32 5.36
CA VAL A 276 20.27 -4.02 5.41
C VAL A 276 20.38 -3.38 6.80
N LYS A 277 21.00 -4.00 7.82
CA LYS A 277 21.05 -3.43 9.20
C LYS A 277 21.55 -1.97 9.25
N ARG A 278 20.85 -1.11 10.03
CA ARG A 278 21.24 0.30 10.24
C ARG A 278 22.69 0.37 10.76
N LYS A 279 23.49 1.28 10.24
CA LYS A 279 24.77 1.65 10.86
C LYS A 279 24.49 2.31 12.21
N ALA A 280 25.37 2.11 13.18
CA ALA A 280 25.29 2.81 14.46
C ALA A 280 25.26 4.34 14.22
N PRO A 281 24.51 5.12 15.02
CA PRO A 281 24.50 6.57 14.91
C PRO A 281 25.93 7.11 15.04
N HIS A 282 26.26 8.13 14.26
CA HIS A 282 27.55 8.81 14.40
C HIS A 282 27.58 9.68 15.67
N ASP A 283 28.73 10.29 15.98
CA ASP A 283 28.96 11.05 17.21
C ASP A 283 27.99 12.22 17.45
N GLU A 284 27.31 12.76 16.43
CA GLU A 284 26.25 13.77 16.58
C GLU A 284 24.82 13.18 16.67
N GLY A 285 24.67 11.87 16.86
CA GLY A 285 23.38 11.19 17.07
C GLY A 285 22.53 10.97 15.81
N ILE A 286 22.98 11.39 14.63
CA ILE A 286 22.26 11.18 13.37
C ILE A 286 22.46 9.74 12.89
N MET A 287 21.35 9.07 12.61
CA MET A 287 21.34 7.80 11.90
C MET A 287 21.13 8.03 10.41
N TYR A 288 21.98 7.43 9.59
CA TYR A 288 21.77 7.43 8.14
C TYR A 288 20.63 6.47 7.77
N PRO A 289 19.81 6.80 6.77
CA PRO A 289 18.86 5.85 6.19
C PRO A 289 19.60 4.65 5.59
N TYR A 290 18.85 3.60 5.27
CA TYR A 290 19.35 2.41 4.58
C TYR A 290 20.28 2.78 3.41
N ASN A 291 21.37 2.01 3.28
CA ASN A 291 22.48 2.17 2.33
C ASN A 291 22.12 2.90 1.02
N ASP A 292 23.02 3.74 0.51
CA ASP A 292 22.90 4.63 -0.67
C ASP A 292 22.76 3.92 -2.03
N GLY A 293 22.28 2.68 -2.05
CA GLY A 293 22.06 1.89 -3.26
C GLY A 293 23.32 1.38 -3.96
N LYS A 294 24.54 1.71 -3.47
CA LYS A 294 25.78 1.35 -4.18
C LYS A 294 26.43 0.03 -3.73
N GLU A 295 26.11 -0.49 -2.56
CA GLU A 295 26.75 -1.70 -2.01
C GLU A 295 25.90 -2.98 -2.11
N LEU A 296 24.63 -2.87 -2.49
CA LEU A 296 23.73 -4.01 -2.59
C LEU A 296 23.60 -4.40 -4.06
N ASN A 297 24.33 -5.44 -4.46
CA ASN A 297 24.10 -6.19 -5.71
C ASN A 297 22.76 -6.95 -5.60
N MET A 298 21.67 -6.21 -5.46
CA MET A 298 20.31 -6.74 -5.50
C MET A 298 19.91 -6.92 -6.96
N ASP A 299 19.20 -7.99 -7.27
CA ASP A 299 18.64 -8.20 -8.62
C ASP A 299 17.91 -6.93 -9.08
N ASP A 300 18.17 -6.47 -10.31
CA ASP A 300 17.58 -5.26 -10.94
C ASP A 300 16.04 -5.23 -10.98
N LYS A 301 15.37 -6.26 -10.45
CA LYS A 301 13.92 -6.40 -10.33
C LYS A 301 13.39 -6.13 -8.92
N TYR A 302 14.26 -5.86 -7.95
CA TYR A 302 13.87 -5.56 -6.57
C TYR A 302 13.78 -4.04 -6.37
N GLU A 303 12.61 -3.47 -6.68
CA GLU A 303 12.31 -2.09 -6.27
C GLU A 303 12.10 -2.06 -4.76
N PHE A 304 12.99 -1.37 -4.06
CA PHE A 304 12.73 -0.90 -2.71
C PHE A 304 11.65 0.18 -2.79
N ASP A 305 10.51 0.00 -2.14
CA ASP A 305 9.64 1.15 -1.85
C ASP A 305 10.41 1.97 -0.79
N ASP A 306 10.84 3.19 -1.14
CA ASP A 306 11.74 4.10 -0.38
C ASP A 306 11.33 4.44 1.07
N PHE A 307 10.32 3.80 1.65
CA PHE A 307 9.68 4.23 2.90
C PHE A 307 9.53 3.16 3.98
N ASP A 308 10.11 1.97 3.81
CA ASP A 308 10.02 0.94 4.84
C ASP A 308 11.19 1.06 5.83
N PHE A 309 10.96 1.83 6.90
CA PHE A 309 11.81 1.79 8.10
C PHE A 309 11.62 0.43 8.79
N LEU A 310 12.37 -0.59 8.37
CA LEU A 310 12.59 -1.75 9.23
C LEU A 310 13.43 -1.29 10.44
N THR A 311 13.14 -1.82 11.61
CA THR A 311 14.10 -1.82 12.71
C THR A 311 13.89 -3.13 13.44
N ILE A 312 14.91 -3.98 13.47
CA ILE A 312 14.80 -5.31 14.06
C ILE A 312 15.42 -5.23 15.44
N GLN A 313 14.58 -5.37 16.45
CA GLN A 313 15.01 -5.81 17.77
C GLN A 313 14.27 -7.12 18.06
N GLU A 314 15.02 -8.18 18.33
CA GLU A 314 14.49 -9.32 19.08
C GLU A 314 14.37 -8.86 20.53
N GLU A 315 13.19 -8.45 20.95
CA GLU A 315 12.91 -8.20 22.37
C GLU A 315 11.67 -8.96 22.82
N ASN A 316 11.80 -9.60 23.98
CA ASN A 316 10.70 -10.16 24.76
C ASN A 316 9.98 -8.98 25.44
N GLY A 317 9.04 -8.34 24.77
CA GLY A 317 8.27 -7.23 25.31
C GLY A 317 6.94 -7.04 24.57
N ASP A 318 5.96 -6.48 25.28
CA ASP A 318 4.62 -6.23 24.74
C ASP A 318 4.65 -5.07 23.72
N LEU A 319 4.39 -5.41 22.45
CA LEU A 319 4.33 -4.50 21.31
C LEU A 319 2.86 -4.14 21.00
N VAL A 320 2.63 -2.91 20.54
CA VAL A 320 1.31 -2.39 20.20
C VAL A 320 1.28 -1.93 18.74
N LEU A 321 0.15 -2.15 18.06
CA LEU A 321 -0.07 -1.71 16.67
C LEU A 321 -0.98 -0.49 16.64
N LEU A 322 -0.46 0.61 16.09
CA LEU A 322 -1.21 1.83 15.80
C LEU A 322 -1.69 1.85 14.35
N PHE A 323 -2.92 2.31 14.16
CA PHE A 323 -3.44 2.90 12.91
C PHE A 323 -3.85 4.33 13.16
#